data_AF-A0A969UDN0-F1
#
_entry.id   AF-A0A969UDN0-F1
#
_cell.length_a   1.000
_cell.length_b   1.000
_cell.length_c   1.000
_cell.angle_alpha   90.00
_cell.angle_beta   90.00
_cell.angle_gamma   90.00
#
_symmetry.space_group_name_H-M   'P 1'
#
loop_
_entity.id
_entity.type
_entity.pdbx_description
1 polymer ?
#
loop_
_entity_poly.entity_id
_entity_poly.type
_entity_poly.pdbx_seq_one_letter_code
_entity_poly.pdbx_strand_id
1 'polypeptide(L)' 'GADRRYLTLVAENYGGGPVGVETLSAALSEARDAIEEVIEPFLLQQGLIQRTPRGRMLAAKAWAHLGLDAPRVQTDLFGD' A
#
# COMPACT_ATOMS: atom_id res chain seq x y z
N GLY A 1 11.99 -9.75 1.90
CA GLY A 1 11.68 -9.07 3.17
C GLY A 1 10.22 -8.74 3.20
N ALA A 2 9.63 -8.68 4.41
CA ALA A 2 8.19 -8.44 4.61
C ALA A 2 7.68 -7.20 3.86
N ASP A 3 8.49 -6.15 3.77
CA ASP A 3 8.22 -4.91 3.01
C ASP A 3 7.81 -5.14 1.55
N ARG A 4 8.59 -5.96 0.82
CA ARG A 4 8.29 -6.25 -0.59
C ARG A 4 7.00 -7.05 -0.72
N ARG A 5 6.75 -8.00 0.19
CA ARG A 5 5.50 -8.78 0.21
C ARG A 5 4.30 -7.87 0.50
N TYR A 6 4.44 -6.93 1.43
CA TYR A 6 3.43 -5.91 1.73
C TYR A 6 3.11 -5.09 0.47
N LEU A 7 4.12 -4.49 -0.16
CA LEU A 7 3.93 -3.61 -1.32
C LEU A 7 3.33 -4.38 -2.50
N THR A 8 3.88 -5.56 -2.82
CA THR A 8 3.36 -6.42 -3.90
C THR A 8 1.91 -6.84 -3.64
N LEU A 9 1.58 -7.24 -2.41
CA LEU A 9 0.21 -7.61 -2.04
C LEU A 9 -0.77 -6.46 -2.29
N VAL A 10 -0.44 -5.25 -1.83
CA VAL A 10 -1.32 -4.08 -2.04
C VAL A 10 -1.44 -3.72 -3.52
N ALA A 11 -0.35 -3.85 -4.29
CA ALA A 11 -0.37 -3.60 -5.73
C ALA A 11 -1.24 -4.61 -6.49
N GLU A 12 -0.95 -5.90 -6.34
CA GLU A 12 -1.52 -6.96 -7.18
C GLU A 12 -2.93 -7.34 -6.75
N ASN A 13 -3.19 -7.44 -5.44
CA ASN A 13 -4.49 -7.93 -4.95
C ASN A 13 -5.51 -6.81 -4.76
N TYR A 14 -5.05 -5.57 -4.53
CA TYR A 14 -5.92 -4.45 -4.17
C TYR A 14 -5.75 -3.24 -5.09
N GLY A 15 -4.99 -3.34 -6.18
CA GLY A 15 -4.82 -2.27 -7.17
C GLY A 15 -4.20 -1.00 -6.58
N GLY A 16 -3.43 -1.10 -5.50
CA GLY A 16 -2.90 0.04 -4.76
C GLY A 16 -3.68 0.46 -3.52
N GLY A 17 -4.78 -0.22 -3.18
CA GLY A 17 -5.59 0.03 -1.98
C GLY A 17 -6.80 0.95 -2.24
N PRO A 18 -7.50 1.41 -1.17
CA PRO A 18 -7.17 1.28 0.25
C PRO A 18 -7.43 -0.11 0.86
N VAL A 19 -6.54 -0.56 1.74
CA VAL A 19 -6.62 -1.87 2.44
C VAL A 19 -6.55 -1.69 3.96
N GLY A 20 -7.42 -2.36 4.71
CA GLY A 20 -7.38 -2.36 6.18
C GLY A 20 -6.19 -3.14 6.74
N VAL A 21 -5.71 -2.77 7.93
CA VAL A 21 -4.57 -3.48 8.56
C VAL A 21 -4.91 -4.91 8.94
N GLU A 22 -6.15 -5.18 9.34
CA GLU A 22 -6.62 -6.54 9.63
C GLU A 22 -6.55 -7.43 8.39
N THR A 23 -6.90 -6.88 7.22
CA THR A 23 -6.79 -7.58 5.94
C THR A 23 -5.34 -7.84 5.56
N LEU A 24 -4.45 -6.87 5.77
CA LEU A 24 -3.01 -7.02 5.52
C LEU A 24 -2.38 -8.05 6.46
N SER A 25 -2.75 -8.00 7.75
CA SER A 25 -2.31 -8.96 8.77
C SER A 25 -2.69 -10.38 8.39
N ALA A 26 -3.96 -10.61 8.04
CA ALA A 26 -4.44 -11.92 7.59
C ALA A 26 -3.73 -12.40 6.31
N ALA A 27 -3.59 -11.53 5.30
CA ALA A 27 -3.01 -11.88 4.01
C ALA A 27 -1.49 -12.12 4.07
N LEU A 28 -0.77 -11.40 4.94
CA LEU A 28 0.68 -11.54 5.11
C LEU A 28 1.04 -12.62 6.14
N SER A 29 0.06 -13.10 6.92
CA SER A 29 0.30 -13.95 8.10
C SER A 29 1.24 -13.29 9.11
N GLU A 30 1.09 -11.98 9.28
CA GLU A 30 1.88 -11.15 10.19
C GLU A 30 0.98 -10.56 11.26
N ALA A 31 1.49 -10.36 12.47
CA ALA A 31 0.74 -9.68 13.51
C ALA A 31 0.47 -8.21 13.11
N ARG A 32 -0.68 -7.67 13.51
CA ARG A 32 -1.01 -6.26 13.28
C ARG A 32 0.09 -5.33 13.79
N ASP A 33 0.57 -5.56 15.01
CA ASP A 33 1.61 -4.72 15.63
C ASP A 33 2.93 -4.78 14.85
N ALA A 34 3.29 -5.96 14.31
CA ALA A 34 4.45 -6.08 13.44
C ALA A 34 4.31 -5.23 12.15
N ILE A 35 3.11 -5.19 11.58
CA ILE A 35 2.83 -4.31 10.44
C ILE A 35 2.95 -2.84 10.85
N GLU A 36 2.24 -2.40 11.88
CA GLU A 36 2.12 -0.97 12.21
C GLU A 36 3.39 -0.37 12.83
N GLU A 37 4.14 -1.16 13.60
CA GLU A 37 5.27 -0.70 14.40
C GLU A 37 6.63 -1.08 13.82
N VAL A 38 6.71 -2.09 12.94
CA VAL A 38 7.98 -2.53 12.35
C VAL A 38 8.05 -2.25 10.85
N ILE A 39 7.03 -2.66 10.09
CA ILE A 39 7.06 -2.57 8.61
C ILE A 39 6.69 -1.17 8.12
N GLU A 40 5.53 -0.66 8.56
CA GLU A 40 4.98 0.60 8.06
C GLU A 40 5.86 1.84 8.32
N PRO A 41 6.60 2.00 9.44
CA PRO A 41 7.43 3.18 9.66
C PRO A 41 8.45 3.41 8.53
N PHE A 42 9.10 2.35 8.07
CA PHE A 42 10.07 2.44 6.97
C PHE A 42 9.36 2.77 5.65
N LEU A 43 8.26 2.08 5.33
CA LEU A 43 7.52 2.29 4.08
C LEU A 43 6.92 3.71 3.99
N LEU A 44 6.43 4.24 5.11
CA LEU A 44 5.92 5.61 5.22
C LEU A 44 7.04 6.63 5.04
N GLN A 45 8.18 6.44 5.72
CA GLN A 45 9.34 7.33 5.60
C GLN A 45 9.89 7.36 4.17
N GLN A 46 9.90 6.22 3.47
CA GLN A 46 10.33 6.14 2.09
C GLN A 46 9.30 6.72 1.09
N GLY A 47 8.09 7.05 1.56
CA GLY A 47 6.98 7.52 0.73
C GLY A 47 6.46 6.45 -0.22
N LEU A 48 6.50 5.18 0.18
CA LEU A 48 6.01 4.04 -0.60
C LEU A 48 4.54 3.75 -0.30
N ILE A 49 4.07 4.06 0.91
CA ILE A 49 2.67 3.89 1.30
C ILE A 49 2.11 5.17 1.92
N GLN A 50 0.78 5.25 1.99
CA GLN A 50 0.03 6.30 2.68
C GLN A 50 -1.02 5.67 3.58
N ARG A 51 -1.16 6.19 4.80
CA ARG A 51 -2.29 5.87 5.69
C ARG A 51 -3.43 6.85 5.40
N THR A 52 -4.62 6.33 5.19
CA THR A 52 -5.86 7.10 5.04
C THR A 52 -6.93 6.60 6.01
N PRO A 53 -8.01 7.35 6.25
CA PRO A 53 -9.14 6.86 7.04
C PRO A 53 -9.77 5.56 6.49
N ARG A 54 -9.62 5.30 5.19
CA ARG A 54 -10.16 4.11 4.51
C ARG A 54 -9.22 2.91 4.53
N GLY A 55 -7.97 3.08 4.96
CA GLY A 55 -6.93 2.05 4.93
C GLY A 55 -5.60 2.54 4.36
N ARG A 56 -4.70 1.60 4.06
CA ARG A 56 -3.39 1.85 3.49
C ARG A 56 -3.43 1.78 1.97
N MET A 57 -2.76 2.72 1.33
CA MET A 57 -2.64 2.80 -0.12
C MET A 57 -1.17 2.89 -0.52
N LEU A 58 -0.86 2.40 -1.71
CA LEU A 58 0.43 2.65 -2.34
C LEU A 58 0.53 4.09 -2.79
N ALA A 59 1.68 4.71 -2.53
CA ALA A 59 2.04 5.97 -3.15
C ALA A 59 2.52 5.72 -4.59
N ALA A 60 2.56 6.78 -5.41
CA ALA A 60 3.09 6.72 -6.78
C ALA A 60 4.50 6.09 -6.84
N LYS A 61 5.36 6.40 -5.85
CA LYS A 61 6.73 5.87 -5.78
C LYS A 61 6.80 4.35 -5.57
N ALA A 62 5.79 3.73 -4.95
CA ALA A 62 5.79 2.28 -4.74
C ALA A 62 5.65 1.50 -6.04
N TRP A 63 4.88 1.99 -7.01
CA TRP A 63 4.75 1.34 -8.32
C TRP A 63 6.09 1.27 -9.05
N ALA A 64 6.80 2.41 -9.12
CA ALA A 64 8.15 2.45 -9.67
C ALA A 64 9.14 1.59 -8.88
N HIS A 65 9.04 1.57 -7.55
CA HIS A 65 9.87 0.71 -6.69
C HIS A 65 9.65 -0.79 -6.95
N LEU A 66 8.41 -1.18 -7.28
CA LEU A 66 8.04 -2.54 -7.64
C LEU A 66 8.35 -2.90 -9.11
N GLY A 67 8.70 -1.91 -9.94
CA GLY A 67 8.85 -2.08 -11.39
C GLY A 67 7.51 -2.30 -12.10
N LEU A 68 6.42 -1.79 -11.54
CA LEU A 68 5.06 -1.89 -12.07
C LEU A 68 4.58 -0.54 -12.58
N ASP A 69 3.69 -0.57 -13.58
CA ASP A 69 2.98 0.63 -14.00
C ASP A 69 1.89 0.98 -13.00
N ALA A 70 1.90 2.22 -12.52
CA ALA A 70 0.82 2.72 -11.69
C ALA A 70 -0.51 2.65 -12.48
N PRO A 71 -1.62 2.23 -11.83
CA PRO A 71 -2.92 2.30 -12.47
C PRO A 71 -3.15 3.75 -12.91
N ARG A 72 -3.56 3.93 -14.16
CA ARG A 72 -3.95 5.25 -14.66
C ARG A 72 -5.04 5.75 -13.74
N VAL A 73 -4.73 6.74 -12.91
CA VAL A 73 -5.75 7.51 -12.20
C VAL A 73 -6.57 8.11 -13.31
N GLN A 74 -7.74 7.53 -13.57
CA GLN A 74 -8.78 8.21 -14.31
C GLN A 74 -9.14 9.38 -13.39
N THR A 75 -8.48 10.52 -13.63
CA THR A 75 -8.97 11.81 -13.17
C THR A 75 -10.33 11.91 -13.83
N ASP A 76 -11.36 11.45 -13.13
CA ASP A 76 -12.72 11.74 -13.53
C ASP A 76 -12.80 13.26 -13.53
N LEU A 77 -12.90 13.74 -14.76
CA LEU A 77 -13.24 15.08 -15.16
C LEU A 77 -14.62 15.38 -14.57
N PHE A 78 -14.65 15.78 -13.31
CA PHE A 78 -15.72 16.61 -12.78
C PHE A 78 -15.11 17.97 -12.46
N GLY A 79 -14.73 18.65 -13.55
CA GLY A 79 -14.94 20.08 -13.62
C GLY A 79 -16.39 20.27 -14.04
N ASP A 80 -17.21 20.73 -13.10
CA ASP A 80 -18.35 21.65 -13.27
C ASP A 80 -18.76 22.17 -11.89
#